data_AF-A0A0P4WBV3-F1
#
_entry.id   AF-A0A0P4WBV3-F1
#
_cell.length_a   1.000
_cell.length_b   1.000
_cell.length_c   1.000
_cell.angle_alpha   90.00
_cell.angle_beta   90.00
_cell.angle_gamma   90.00
#
_symmetry.space_group_name_H-M   'P 1'
#
loop_
_entity.id
_entity.type
_entity.pdbx_description
1 polymer ?
#
loop_
_entity_poly.entity_id
_entity_poly.type
_entity_poly.pdbx_seq_one_letter_code
_entity_poly.pdbx_strand_id
1 'polypeptide(L)'
;MSAQDLPNDQSKAKQSKFNQKFKQQRLPAWQPILTADTVLPAFFLIGLLFVPLGAALLFFSHSVQEMQLDYTDCKSVEAGVSMPCSEVIRKSNFTAECTCQVNFTITEPFKKTVYLYYGLDNFYQNHRRYVKSRDDNQLLGKDITSPSNDCNPFGMSDGKIYAPCGAIANSMFNDSLTLYDAGKDEKLKLIKTDIAWPSDRKIKFNNPPGKLNDSEAFKNTIKPPYWTKNVWELSDDPSNNGYKNEDLIVWMRSAAFPTFRKLYGKIDHSMIGFKFGFPKGRYYLEVQYRYPVDSFGGRKRMILSTTSFLGGKNNFLGIAYITVGCICLLLGIIFLIIHIKFGKRAVDQLNINQNTPYSD
;
A
#
# COMPACT_ATOMS: atom_id res chain seq x y z
N MET A 1 84.33 11.39 16.96
CA MET A 1 82.97 10.82 16.94
C MET A 1 82.03 11.87 16.39
N SER A 2 81.64 11.73 15.12
CA SER A 2 80.66 12.59 14.46
C SER A 2 79.28 12.34 15.05
N ALA A 3 78.64 13.38 15.57
CA ALA A 3 77.20 13.40 15.80
C ALA A 3 76.58 14.12 14.59
N GLN A 4 75.72 13.37 13.89
CA GLN A 4 75.06 13.76 12.67
C GLN A 4 74.05 14.88 12.91
N ASP A 5 74.13 15.95 12.13
CA ASP A 5 73.05 16.92 11.94
C ASP A 5 71.86 16.21 11.26
N LEU A 6 70.79 15.98 12.03
CA LEU A 6 69.49 15.63 11.48
C LEU A 6 68.88 16.89 10.85
N PRO A 7 68.48 16.87 9.56
CA PRO A 7 67.83 18.01 8.96
C PRO A 7 66.48 18.21 9.65
N ASN A 8 66.30 19.40 10.22
CA ASN A 8 65.02 19.89 10.73
C ASN A 8 64.05 19.96 9.54
N ASP A 9 63.26 18.89 9.35
CA ASP A 9 62.20 18.81 8.36
C ASP A 9 61.12 19.84 8.71
N GLN A 10 61.36 21.08 8.28
CA GLN A 10 60.35 22.13 8.24
C GLN A 10 59.36 21.91 7.10
N SER A 11 58.89 20.69 6.87
CA SER A 11 57.57 20.49 6.27
C SER A 11 56.52 20.70 7.37
N LYS A 12 56.36 21.95 7.82
CA LYS A 12 55.07 22.39 8.40
C LYS A 12 54.05 22.20 7.28
N ALA A 13 53.49 20.99 7.17
CA ALA A 13 52.36 20.67 6.32
C ALA A 13 51.36 21.79 6.58
N LYS A 14 51.17 22.63 5.56
CA LYS A 14 50.37 23.85 5.60
C LYS A 14 48.98 23.43 6.01
N GLN A 15 48.73 23.38 7.33
CA GLN A 15 47.57 22.71 7.88
C GLN A 15 46.39 23.47 7.30
N SER A 16 45.61 22.78 6.45
CA SER A 16 44.58 23.43 5.65
C SER A 16 43.77 24.35 6.56
N LYS A 17 43.56 25.61 6.16
CA LYS A 17 42.76 26.58 6.93
C LYS A 17 41.41 25.97 7.37
N PHE A 18 40.89 25.03 6.58
CA PHE A 18 39.73 24.22 6.95
C PHE A 18 39.99 23.32 8.16
N ASN A 19 41.04 22.48 8.16
CA ASN A 19 41.40 21.61 9.29
C ASN A 19 41.69 22.41 10.56
N GLN A 20 42.27 23.60 10.44
CA GLN A 20 42.48 24.50 11.57
C GLN A 20 41.16 25.05 12.11
N LYS A 21 40.27 25.58 11.25
CA LYS A 21 38.94 26.08 11.65
C LYS A 21 38.03 24.97 12.18
N PHE A 22 38.11 23.77 11.63
CA PHE A 22 37.37 22.59 12.07
C PHE A 22 37.81 22.15 13.47
N LYS A 23 39.13 21.96 13.69
CA LYS A 23 39.68 21.58 15.01
C LYS A 23 39.45 22.66 16.08
N GLN A 24 39.43 23.93 15.70
CA GLN A 24 39.17 25.06 16.60
C GLN A 24 37.68 25.42 16.74
N GLN A 25 36.77 24.67 16.09
CA GLN A 25 35.33 24.95 16.08
C GLN A 25 34.96 26.37 15.62
N ARG A 26 35.70 26.93 14.65
CA ARG A 26 35.52 28.27 14.06
C ARG A 26 35.08 28.20 12.60
N LEU A 27 34.31 27.18 12.25
CA LEU A 27 33.66 27.13 10.94
C LEU A 27 32.56 28.21 10.88
N PRO A 28 32.33 28.83 9.71
CA PRO A 28 31.20 29.73 9.55
C PRO A 28 29.92 28.92 9.81
N ALA A 29 29.12 29.39 10.78
CA ALA A 29 27.87 28.77 11.16
C ALA A 29 26.78 29.82 11.17
N TRP A 30 25.59 29.45 10.71
CA TRP A 30 24.39 30.24 10.90
C TRP A 30 23.79 29.89 12.26
N GLN A 31 23.59 30.89 13.11
CA GLN A 31 23.07 30.74 14.47
C GLN A 31 21.73 31.48 14.59
N PRO A 32 20.62 30.88 14.13
CA PRO A 32 19.31 31.52 14.24
C PRO A 32 18.90 31.63 15.72
N ILE A 33 18.70 32.87 16.17
CA ILE A 33 18.11 33.14 17.48
C ILE A 33 16.61 33.20 17.28
N LEU A 34 15.90 32.19 17.80
CA LEU A 34 14.45 32.09 17.69
C LEU A 34 13.77 33.07 18.66
N THR A 35 13.54 34.30 18.20
CA THR A 35 12.80 35.33 18.92
C THR A 35 11.31 35.31 18.55
N ALA A 36 10.46 35.92 19.37
CA ALA A 36 9.03 36.03 19.09
C ALA A 36 8.78 36.69 17.71
N ASP A 37 9.54 37.72 17.35
CA ASP A 37 9.41 38.43 16.06
C ASP A 37 9.70 37.56 14.83
N THR A 38 10.55 36.54 15.00
CA THR A 38 10.90 35.62 13.91
C THR A 38 9.97 34.40 13.86
N VAL A 39 9.51 33.93 15.02
CA VAL A 39 8.70 32.71 15.14
C VAL A 39 7.21 32.97 14.98
N LEU A 40 6.67 34.09 15.48
CA LEU A 40 5.23 34.41 15.39
C LEU A 40 4.72 34.48 13.94
N PRO A 41 5.39 35.17 12.99
CA PRO A 41 4.94 35.18 11.60
C PRO A 41 4.91 33.78 10.98
N ALA A 42 5.84 32.91 11.36
CA ALA A 42 5.89 31.54 10.85
C ALA A 42 4.67 30.72 11.30
N PHE A 43 4.21 30.86 12.56
CA PHE A 43 2.99 30.18 13.03
C PHE A 43 1.74 30.60 12.24
N PHE A 44 1.56 31.91 12.01
CA PHE A 44 0.43 32.41 11.22
C PHE A 44 0.53 31.99 9.75
N LEU A 45 1.72 32.04 9.16
CA LEU A 45 1.93 31.63 7.77
C LEU A 45 1.63 30.14 7.57
N ILE A 46 2.14 29.27 8.44
CA ILE A 46 1.87 27.83 8.39
C ILE A 46 0.36 27.58 8.56
N GLY A 47 -0.27 28.22 9.54
CA GLY A 47 -1.71 28.10 9.78
C GLY A 47 -2.57 28.52 8.58
N LEU A 48 -2.30 29.70 8.03
CA LEU A 48 -3.03 30.25 6.87
C LEU A 48 -2.82 29.45 5.58
N LEU A 49 -1.70 28.74 5.44
CA LEU A 49 -1.48 27.85 4.29
C LEU A 49 -2.09 26.46 4.52
N PHE A 50 -1.96 25.90 5.72
CA PHE A 50 -2.36 24.51 5.99
C PHE A 50 -3.87 24.33 6.08
N VAL A 51 -4.62 25.32 6.60
CA VAL A 51 -6.08 25.25 6.68
C VAL A 51 -6.74 25.16 5.28
N PRO A 52 -6.50 26.08 4.32
CA PRO A 52 -7.10 25.96 2.99
C PRO A 52 -6.59 24.75 2.21
N LEU A 53 -5.31 24.40 2.35
CA LEU A 53 -4.78 23.17 1.75
C LEU A 53 -5.49 21.93 2.30
N GLY A 54 -5.64 21.84 3.62
CA GLY A 54 -6.35 20.74 4.27
C GLY A 54 -7.82 20.65 3.86
N ALA A 55 -8.50 21.79 3.71
CA ALA A 55 -9.87 21.86 3.19
C ALA A 55 -9.96 21.36 1.75
N ALA A 56 -9.02 21.75 0.88
CA ALA A 56 -8.95 21.26 -0.50
C ALA A 56 -8.70 19.74 -0.55
N LEU A 57 -7.77 19.22 0.25
CA LEU A 57 -7.49 17.77 0.35
C LEU A 57 -8.72 16.99 0.83
N LEU A 58 -9.44 17.53 1.82
CA LEU A 58 -10.67 16.92 2.34
C LEU A 58 -11.78 16.91 1.30
N PHE A 59 -11.94 17.99 0.54
CA PHE A 59 -12.88 18.07 -0.58
C PHE A 59 -12.58 16.99 -1.65
N PHE A 60 -11.31 16.84 -2.05
CA PHE A 60 -10.94 15.79 -3.00
C PHE A 60 -11.21 14.38 -2.47
N SER A 61 -10.96 14.13 -1.17
CA SER A 61 -11.29 12.84 -0.53
C SER A 61 -12.80 12.58 -0.52
N HIS A 62 -13.63 13.59 -0.21
CA HIS A 62 -15.09 13.45 -0.20
C HIS A 62 -15.70 13.28 -1.59
N SER A 63 -15.02 13.76 -2.64
CA SER A 63 -15.43 13.54 -4.03
C SER A 63 -15.31 12.07 -4.48
N VAL A 64 -14.61 11.23 -3.70
CA VAL A 64 -14.49 9.79 -3.97
C VAL A 64 -15.74 9.07 -3.51
N GLN A 65 -16.41 8.41 -4.45
CA GLN A 65 -17.56 7.55 -4.20
C GLN A 65 -17.04 6.14 -3.96
N GLU A 66 -17.44 5.54 -2.84
CA GLU A 66 -17.01 4.21 -2.42
C GLU A 66 -18.18 3.46 -1.80
N MET A 67 -18.31 2.19 -2.16
CA MET A 67 -19.26 1.24 -1.61
C MET A 67 -18.49 -0.02 -1.19
N GLN A 68 -18.83 -0.57 -0.03
CA GLN A 68 -18.22 -1.79 0.51
C GLN A 68 -19.31 -2.80 0.84
N LEU A 69 -19.07 -4.06 0.50
CA LEU A 69 -19.97 -5.18 0.73
C LEU A 69 -19.20 -6.32 1.40
N ASP A 70 -19.52 -6.59 2.66
CA ASP A 70 -19.01 -7.78 3.36
C ASP A 70 -19.76 -9.02 2.84
N TYR A 71 -19.02 -10.02 2.38
CA TYR A 71 -19.57 -11.29 1.89
C TYR A 71 -19.01 -12.50 2.66
N THR A 72 -18.40 -12.28 3.83
CA THR A 72 -17.75 -13.33 4.62
C THR A 72 -18.71 -14.46 4.98
N ASP A 73 -19.92 -14.10 5.40
CA ASP A 73 -20.97 -15.00 5.90
C ASP A 73 -22.09 -15.24 4.87
N CYS A 74 -21.78 -15.09 3.58
CA CYS A 74 -22.77 -15.31 2.53
C CYS A 74 -23.23 -16.78 2.51
N LYS A 75 -24.54 -16.99 2.29
CA LYS A 75 -25.17 -18.32 2.26
C LYS A 75 -25.04 -18.95 0.89
N SER A 76 -24.89 -20.28 0.86
CA SER A 76 -24.90 -21.04 -0.39
C SER A 76 -26.21 -20.83 -1.15
N VAL A 77 -26.13 -20.73 -2.48
CA VAL A 77 -27.32 -20.70 -3.37
C VAL A 77 -27.77 -22.11 -3.76
N GLU A 78 -27.05 -23.16 -3.34
CA GLU A 78 -27.40 -24.54 -3.66
C GLU A 78 -28.72 -24.99 -2.99
N ALA A 79 -29.57 -25.66 -3.77
CA ALA A 79 -30.89 -26.08 -3.33
C ALA A 79 -30.80 -27.01 -2.10
N GLY A 80 -31.49 -26.63 -1.02
CA GLY A 80 -31.55 -27.42 0.23
C GLY A 80 -30.44 -27.11 1.24
N VAL A 81 -29.49 -26.23 0.93
CA VAL A 81 -28.35 -25.89 1.81
C VAL A 81 -28.45 -24.43 2.28
N SER A 82 -29.11 -24.18 3.42
CA SER A 82 -29.20 -22.83 4.02
C SER A 82 -28.08 -22.57 5.03
N MET A 83 -26.82 -22.90 4.69
CA MET A 83 -25.65 -22.64 5.55
C MET A 83 -24.67 -21.67 4.89
N PRO A 84 -23.85 -20.94 5.68
CA PRO A 84 -22.80 -20.09 5.15
C PRO A 84 -21.78 -20.87 4.32
N CYS A 85 -21.27 -20.28 3.24
CA CYS A 85 -20.26 -20.94 2.41
C CYS A 85 -18.98 -21.30 3.18
N SER A 86 -18.63 -20.52 4.22
CA SER A 86 -17.52 -20.83 5.12
C SER A 86 -17.67 -22.21 5.79
N GLU A 87 -18.89 -22.60 6.13
CA GLU A 87 -19.19 -23.91 6.73
C GLU A 87 -19.21 -25.03 5.68
N VAL A 88 -19.73 -24.76 4.47
CA VAL A 88 -19.75 -25.72 3.35
C VAL A 88 -18.33 -26.15 2.98
N ILE A 89 -17.43 -25.19 2.77
CA ILE A 89 -16.03 -25.50 2.43
C ILE A 89 -15.31 -26.19 3.59
N ARG A 90 -15.64 -25.85 4.84
CA ARG A 90 -15.03 -26.48 6.02
C ARG A 90 -15.46 -27.95 6.16
N LYS A 91 -16.74 -28.27 5.97
CA LYS A 91 -17.27 -29.64 6.04
C LYS A 91 -16.71 -30.55 4.96
N SER A 92 -16.37 -29.98 3.80
CA SER A 92 -15.80 -30.72 2.66
C SER A 92 -14.27 -30.76 2.68
N ASN A 93 -13.61 -30.41 3.79
CA ASN A 93 -12.14 -30.30 3.85
C ASN A 93 -11.56 -29.43 2.72
N PHE A 94 -12.23 -28.33 2.39
CA PHE A 94 -11.85 -27.35 1.37
C PHE A 94 -11.83 -27.88 -0.07
N THR A 95 -12.58 -28.95 -0.35
CA THR A 95 -12.67 -29.53 -1.71
C THR A 95 -13.93 -29.14 -2.47
N ALA A 96 -15.03 -28.82 -1.78
CA ALA A 96 -16.27 -28.43 -2.45
C ALA A 96 -16.21 -26.99 -2.95
N GLU A 97 -16.90 -26.75 -4.07
CA GLU A 97 -17.17 -25.40 -4.55
C GLU A 97 -18.45 -24.90 -3.89
N CYS A 98 -18.43 -23.66 -3.37
CA CYS A 98 -19.63 -23.01 -2.84
C CYS A 98 -19.83 -21.70 -3.56
N THR A 99 -21.03 -21.50 -4.12
CA THR A 99 -21.41 -20.22 -4.73
C THR A 99 -22.41 -19.52 -3.82
N CYS A 100 -22.23 -18.21 -3.65
CA CYS A 100 -23.19 -17.36 -2.95
C CYS A 100 -23.49 -16.08 -3.74
N GLN A 101 -24.69 -15.55 -3.56
CA GLN A 101 -25.13 -14.30 -4.20
C GLN A 101 -25.49 -13.27 -3.13
N VAL A 102 -24.94 -12.06 -3.28
CA VAL A 102 -25.18 -10.95 -2.37
C VAL A 102 -25.70 -9.75 -3.14
N ASN A 103 -26.94 -9.36 -2.83
CA ASN A 103 -27.61 -8.24 -3.48
C ASN A 103 -27.16 -6.91 -2.86
N PHE A 104 -26.97 -5.89 -3.69
CA PHE A 104 -26.68 -4.54 -3.25
C PHE A 104 -27.29 -3.49 -4.17
N THR A 105 -27.41 -2.25 -3.68
CA THR A 105 -27.98 -1.14 -4.45
C THR A 105 -27.02 0.03 -4.48
N ILE A 106 -26.83 0.60 -5.67
CA ILE A 106 -26.11 1.86 -5.86
C ILE A 106 -27.14 2.99 -5.86
N THR A 107 -27.12 3.80 -4.80
CA THR A 107 -28.06 4.93 -4.61
C THR A 107 -27.71 6.11 -5.51
N GLU A 108 -26.42 6.43 -5.63
CA GLU A 108 -25.90 7.52 -6.44
C GLU A 108 -24.95 7.00 -7.52
N PRO A 109 -25.07 7.49 -8.77
CA PRO A 109 -24.21 7.03 -9.85
C PRO A 109 -22.75 7.46 -9.62
N PHE A 110 -21.81 6.56 -9.90
CA PHE A 110 -20.38 6.84 -9.82
C PHE A 110 -19.97 7.59 -11.09
N LYS A 111 -19.52 8.84 -10.99
CA LYS A 111 -19.27 9.71 -12.16
C LYS A 111 -17.92 9.50 -12.85
N LYS A 112 -17.10 8.57 -12.37
CA LYS A 112 -15.73 8.33 -12.85
C LYS A 112 -15.52 6.84 -13.11
N THR A 113 -14.37 6.49 -13.66
CA THR A 113 -13.91 5.10 -13.76
C THR A 113 -13.98 4.43 -12.40
N VAL A 114 -14.60 3.24 -12.37
CA VAL A 114 -14.82 2.46 -11.16
C VAL A 114 -13.87 1.28 -11.12
N TYR A 115 -13.25 1.11 -9.97
CA TYR A 115 -12.33 0.03 -9.67
C TYR A 115 -12.97 -0.92 -8.68
N LEU A 116 -12.81 -2.21 -8.91
CA LEU A 116 -13.24 -3.27 -8.04
C LEU A 116 -12.04 -3.77 -7.24
N TYR A 117 -12.13 -3.72 -5.92
CA TYR A 117 -11.13 -4.25 -5.00
C TYR A 117 -11.75 -5.39 -4.19
N TYR A 118 -10.93 -6.35 -3.79
CA TYR A 118 -11.24 -7.19 -2.64
C TYR A 118 -10.47 -6.68 -1.42
N GLY A 119 -11.11 -6.73 -0.26
CA GLY A 119 -10.52 -6.40 1.03
C GLY A 119 -10.46 -7.62 1.92
N LEU A 120 -9.33 -7.77 2.61
CA LEU A 120 -9.13 -8.77 3.65
C LEU A 120 -8.83 -8.05 4.96
N ASP A 121 -9.48 -8.50 6.01
CA ASP A 121 -9.24 -8.05 7.37
C ASP A 121 -8.64 -9.17 8.22
N ASN A 122 -7.85 -8.78 9.22
CA ASN A 122 -7.11 -9.69 10.09
C ASN A 122 -6.15 -10.66 9.37
N PHE A 123 -5.56 -10.23 8.24
CA PHE A 123 -4.59 -11.01 7.48
C PHE A 123 -3.21 -10.34 7.49
N TYR A 124 -2.26 -10.88 8.26
CA TYR A 124 -0.96 -10.25 8.51
C TYR A 124 0.07 -10.48 7.40
N GLN A 125 -0.12 -9.85 6.23
CA GLN A 125 0.89 -9.87 5.15
C GLN A 125 2.24 -9.26 5.56
N ASN A 126 2.24 -8.37 6.55
CA ASN A 126 3.43 -7.67 7.04
C ASN A 126 4.27 -8.51 8.03
N HIS A 127 3.84 -9.72 8.38
CA HIS A 127 4.61 -10.58 9.26
C HIS A 127 5.97 -10.93 8.64
N ARG A 128 7.07 -10.75 9.39
CA ARG A 128 8.45 -10.87 8.87
C ARG A 128 8.70 -12.17 8.10
N ARG A 129 8.26 -13.32 8.63
CA ARG A 129 8.44 -14.62 7.97
C ARG A 129 7.60 -14.75 6.70
N TYR A 130 6.43 -14.11 6.66
CA TYR A 130 5.55 -14.13 5.49
C TYR A 130 6.16 -13.27 4.38
N VAL A 131 6.53 -12.01 4.67
CA VAL A 131 7.14 -11.08 3.69
C VAL A 131 8.42 -11.63 3.08
N LYS A 132 9.24 -12.32 3.87
CA LYS A 132 10.49 -12.92 3.39
C LYS A 132 10.26 -14.14 2.49
N SER A 133 9.12 -14.84 2.65
CA SER A 133 8.90 -16.14 2.02
C SER A 133 8.47 -16.04 0.56
N ARG A 134 9.45 -15.76 -0.31
CA ARG A 134 9.36 -15.72 -1.77
C ARG A 134 10.76 -15.81 -2.39
N ASP A 135 10.83 -16.09 -3.68
CA ASP A 135 12.08 -16.05 -4.45
C ASP A 135 11.97 -15.07 -5.63
N ASP A 136 12.69 -13.96 -5.53
CA ASP A 136 12.66 -12.91 -6.56
C ASP A 136 13.36 -13.34 -7.85
N ASN A 137 14.35 -14.25 -7.81
CA ASN A 137 14.99 -14.78 -9.03
C ASN A 137 14.06 -15.72 -9.79
N GLN A 138 13.27 -16.50 -9.06
CA GLN A 138 12.23 -17.34 -9.63
C GLN A 138 11.15 -16.50 -10.30
N LEU A 139 10.63 -15.46 -9.62
CA LEU A 139 9.61 -14.57 -10.17
C LEU A 139 10.12 -13.74 -11.37
N LEU A 140 11.43 -13.50 -11.45
CA LEU A 140 12.11 -12.91 -12.61
C LEU A 140 12.29 -13.89 -13.78
N GLY A 141 11.98 -15.17 -13.61
CA GLY A 141 12.16 -16.20 -14.63
C GLY A 141 13.61 -16.54 -14.93
N LYS A 142 14.56 -16.23 -14.02
CA LYS A 142 16.00 -16.45 -14.22
C LYS A 142 16.48 -17.80 -13.69
N ASP A 143 16.04 -18.17 -12.49
CA ASP A 143 16.43 -19.42 -11.83
C ASP A 143 15.19 -20.06 -11.20
N ILE A 144 14.85 -21.25 -11.68
CA ILE A 144 13.66 -22.02 -11.27
C ILE A 144 14.07 -23.38 -10.73
N THR A 145 15.34 -23.74 -10.90
CA THR A 145 15.86 -25.06 -10.54
C THR A 145 16.37 -25.10 -9.10
N SER A 146 16.62 -23.94 -8.48
CA SER A 146 17.06 -23.85 -7.09
C SER A 146 16.29 -22.75 -6.35
N PRO A 147 15.26 -23.08 -5.55
CA PRO A 147 14.53 -22.07 -4.79
C PRO A 147 15.38 -21.55 -3.63
N SER A 148 15.24 -20.25 -3.34
CA SER A 148 15.83 -19.61 -2.16
C SER A 148 15.39 -20.29 -0.86
N ASN A 149 16.32 -20.38 0.11
CA ASN A 149 16.04 -20.85 1.47
C ASN A 149 14.95 -20.03 2.19
N ASP A 150 14.67 -18.81 1.70
CA ASP A 150 13.62 -17.96 2.23
C ASP A 150 12.22 -18.50 1.93
N CYS A 151 12.05 -19.32 0.89
CA CYS A 151 10.78 -19.95 0.56
C CYS A 151 10.36 -21.05 1.54
N ASN A 152 11.23 -21.50 2.46
CA ASN A 152 10.91 -22.57 3.40
C ASN A 152 9.69 -22.25 4.29
N PRO A 153 8.78 -23.21 4.52
CA PRO A 153 8.80 -24.61 4.06
C PRO A 153 8.24 -24.82 2.65
N PHE A 154 7.73 -23.79 1.99
CA PHE A 154 7.09 -23.85 0.66
C PHE A 154 8.10 -23.70 -0.48
N GLY A 155 9.30 -24.27 -0.34
CA GLY A 155 10.34 -24.27 -1.38
C GLY A 155 10.20 -25.45 -2.34
N MET A 156 10.05 -26.66 -1.78
CA MET A 156 10.07 -27.92 -2.53
C MET A 156 9.19 -28.98 -1.84
N SER A 157 8.70 -29.95 -2.62
CA SER A 157 8.07 -31.18 -2.13
C SER A 157 8.45 -32.35 -3.04
N ASP A 158 8.85 -33.48 -2.45
CA ASP A 158 9.17 -34.73 -3.16
C ASP A 158 10.15 -34.55 -4.34
N GLY A 159 11.17 -33.70 -4.14
CA GLY A 159 12.18 -33.40 -5.15
C GLY A 159 11.72 -32.48 -6.29
N LYS A 160 10.48 -31.97 -6.24
CA LYS A 160 9.95 -30.96 -7.18
C LYS A 160 9.82 -29.60 -6.51
N ILE A 161 10.02 -28.54 -7.29
CA ILE A 161 10.04 -27.16 -6.78
C ILE A 161 8.66 -26.53 -6.93
N TYR A 162 8.21 -25.79 -5.93
CA TYR A 162 6.98 -25.02 -6.06
C TYR A 162 7.19 -23.82 -6.98
N ALA A 163 6.33 -23.65 -7.97
CA ALA A 163 6.34 -22.53 -8.90
C ALA A 163 4.99 -21.81 -8.90
N PRO A 164 4.88 -20.63 -8.27
CA PRO A 164 5.89 -19.91 -7.47
C PRO A 164 6.11 -20.50 -6.06
N CYS A 165 7.31 -20.37 -5.50
CA CYS A 165 7.62 -20.81 -4.14
C CYS A 165 7.25 -19.75 -3.08
N GLY A 166 7.11 -20.21 -1.83
CA GLY A 166 6.97 -19.33 -0.66
C GLY A 166 5.53 -19.14 -0.17
N ALA A 167 5.43 -18.70 1.09
CA ALA A 167 4.15 -18.55 1.78
C ALA A 167 3.25 -17.50 1.14
N ILE A 168 3.83 -16.42 0.60
CA ILE A 168 3.06 -15.35 -0.04
C ILE A 168 2.25 -15.93 -1.18
N ALA A 169 2.92 -16.62 -2.10
CA ALA A 169 2.28 -17.13 -3.28
C ALA A 169 1.32 -18.28 -2.95
N ASN A 170 1.71 -19.17 -2.02
CA ASN A 170 0.84 -20.28 -1.59
C ASN A 170 -0.53 -19.80 -1.08
N SER A 171 -0.59 -18.71 -0.30
CA SER A 171 -1.86 -18.17 0.21
C SER A 171 -2.56 -17.18 -0.72
N MET A 172 -2.34 -17.27 -2.03
CA MET A 172 -2.98 -16.40 -3.02
C MET A 172 -4.51 -16.41 -2.89
N PHE A 173 -5.09 -15.20 -2.93
CA PHE A 173 -6.54 -15.03 -2.92
C PHE A 173 -7.18 -15.72 -4.13
N ASN A 174 -8.17 -16.58 -3.90
CA ASN A 174 -8.71 -17.48 -4.91
C ASN A 174 -10.25 -17.49 -5.02
N ASP A 175 -10.95 -16.54 -4.38
CA ASP A 175 -12.38 -16.34 -4.66
C ASP A 175 -12.56 -15.72 -6.05
N SER A 176 -13.62 -16.13 -6.75
CA SER A 176 -14.03 -15.49 -8.01
C SER A 176 -15.18 -14.52 -7.73
N LEU A 177 -14.97 -13.24 -8.03
CA LEU A 177 -15.97 -12.19 -7.87
C LEU A 177 -16.54 -11.80 -9.23
N THR A 178 -17.84 -12.00 -9.43
CA THR A 178 -18.55 -11.62 -10.66
C THR A 178 -19.72 -10.70 -10.34
N LEU A 179 -19.81 -9.57 -11.04
CA LEU A 179 -20.87 -8.58 -10.85
C LEU A 179 -21.93 -8.70 -11.93
N TYR A 180 -23.19 -8.53 -11.54
CA TYR A 180 -24.34 -8.57 -12.43
C TYR A 180 -25.26 -7.36 -12.21
N ASP A 181 -25.82 -6.84 -13.30
CA ASP A 181 -26.92 -5.88 -13.27
C ASP A 181 -28.23 -6.64 -13.02
N ALA A 182 -28.84 -6.46 -11.85
CA ALA A 182 -30.05 -7.19 -11.48
C ALA A 182 -31.29 -6.78 -12.29
N GLY A 183 -31.27 -5.60 -12.92
CA GLY A 183 -32.38 -5.13 -13.76
C GLY A 183 -32.38 -5.75 -15.15
N LYS A 184 -31.21 -6.13 -15.67
CA LYS A 184 -31.01 -6.71 -17.01
C LYS A 184 -30.61 -8.18 -16.99
N ASP A 185 -30.25 -8.69 -15.82
CA ASP A 185 -29.59 -9.97 -15.61
C ASP A 185 -28.33 -10.15 -16.49
N GLU A 186 -27.55 -9.06 -16.61
CA GLU A 186 -26.38 -9.00 -17.48
C GLU A 186 -25.08 -9.00 -16.65
N LYS A 187 -24.16 -9.89 -17.01
CA LYS A 187 -22.82 -9.97 -16.42
C LYS A 187 -21.98 -8.74 -16.81
N LEU A 188 -21.47 -8.03 -15.81
CA LEU A 188 -20.57 -6.90 -16.03
C LEU A 188 -19.17 -7.40 -16.39
N LYS A 189 -18.61 -6.84 -17.47
CA LYS A 189 -17.23 -7.12 -17.89
C LYS A 189 -16.25 -6.38 -17.01
N LEU A 190 -15.23 -7.11 -16.54
CA LEU A 190 -14.12 -6.59 -15.77
C LEU A 190 -12.85 -6.66 -16.61
N ILE A 191 -12.13 -5.55 -16.70
CA ILE A 191 -10.80 -5.49 -17.28
C ILE A 191 -9.81 -5.98 -16.22
N LYS A 192 -9.17 -7.11 -16.50
CA LYS A 192 -8.18 -7.79 -15.65
C LYS A 192 -6.72 -7.45 -16.01
N THR A 193 -6.53 -6.51 -16.93
CA THR A 193 -5.22 -6.03 -17.39
C THR A 193 -4.99 -4.59 -16.96
N ASP A 194 -3.73 -4.20 -16.83
CA ASP A 194 -3.31 -2.87 -16.38
C ASP A 194 -3.89 -2.51 -14.98
N ILE A 195 -3.84 -3.50 -14.09
CA ILE A 195 -4.13 -3.43 -12.65
C ILE A 195 -2.85 -3.51 -11.80
N ALA A 196 -1.77 -4.09 -12.34
CA ALA A 196 -0.45 -4.12 -11.73
C ALA A 196 0.38 -2.90 -12.15
N TRP A 197 1.42 -2.61 -11.36
CA TRP A 197 2.30 -1.48 -11.66
C TRP A 197 3.16 -1.78 -12.90
N PRO A 198 3.38 -0.80 -13.80
CA PRO A 198 4.18 -1.02 -15.00
C PRO A 198 5.60 -1.52 -14.71
N SER A 199 6.21 -1.07 -13.61
CA SER A 199 7.54 -1.53 -13.18
C SER A 199 7.53 -2.99 -12.73
N ASP A 200 6.50 -3.44 -12.02
CA ASP A 200 6.39 -4.84 -11.62
C ASP A 200 6.18 -5.72 -12.86
N ARG A 201 5.27 -5.33 -13.77
CA ARG A 201 4.94 -6.08 -15.00
C ARG A 201 6.10 -6.16 -16.01
N LYS A 202 6.92 -5.09 -16.11
CA LYS A 202 8.01 -5.04 -17.11
C LYS A 202 9.35 -5.53 -16.57
N ILE A 203 9.64 -5.32 -15.29
CA ILE A 203 10.99 -5.50 -14.74
C ILE A 203 11.03 -6.66 -13.75
N LYS A 204 10.10 -6.72 -12.78
CA LYS A 204 10.22 -7.64 -11.63
C LYS A 204 9.62 -9.02 -11.86
N PHE A 205 8.60 -9.12 -12.70
CA PHE A 205 7.92 -10.38 -12.97
C PHE A 205 8.09 -10.75 -14.44
N ASN A 206 8.75 -11.88 -14.69
CA ASN A 206 8.97 -12.38 -16.02
C ASN A 206 8.80 -13.89 -16.06
N ASN A 207 8.21 -14.36 -17.16
CA ASN A 207 8.14 -15.79 -17.40
C ASN A 207 9.53 -16.31 -17.79
N PRO A 208 9.84 -17.56 -17.39
CA PRO A 208 11.04 -18.26 -17.84
C PRO A 208 11.15 -18.33 -19.37
N PRO A 209 12.35 -18.53 -19.92
CA PRO A 209 12.48 -18.88 -21.34
C PRO A 209 11.77 -20.22 -21.63
N GLY A 210 11.09 -20.30 -22.78
CA GLY A 210 10.33 -21.49 -23.20
C GLY A 210 8.84 -21.19 -23.40
N LYS A 211 8.11 -22.16 -23.97
CA LYS A 211 6.66 -22.04 -24.15
C LYS A 211 5.93 -22.36 -22.84
N LEU A 212 4.93 -21.54 -22.51
CA LEU A 212 4.04 -21.75 -21.36
C LEU A 212 3.11 -22.96 -21.56
N ASN A 213 2.54 -23.08 -22.77
CA ASN A 213 1.49 -24.05 -23.09
C ASN A 213 1.97 -25.51 -23.04
N ASP A 214 3.27 -25.74 -23.26
CA ASP A 214 3.87 -27.09 -23.28
C ASP A 214 4.56 -27.43 -21.94
N SER A 215 4.41 -26.60 -20.90
CA SER A 215 5.09 -26.70 -19.59
C SER A 215 6.62 -26.69 -19.60
N GLU A 216 7.26 -26.46 -20.76
CA GLU A 216 8.72 -26.46 -20.91
C GLU A 216 9.38 -25.40 -20.01
N ALA A 217 8.79 -24.20 -19.96
CA ALA A 217 9.22 -23.09 -19.10
C ALA A 217 9.20 -23.45 -17.60
N PHE A 218 8.38 -24.43 -17.20
CA PHE A 218 8.13 -24.81 -15.82
C PHE A 218 8.42 -26.29 -15.56
N LYS A 219 9.30 -26.89 -16.36
CA LYS A 219 9.68 -28.30 -16.23
C LYS A 219 10.20 -28.61 -14.82
N ASN A 220 9.80 -29.76 -14.28
CA ASN A 220 10.15 -30.21 -12.92
C ASN A 220 9.63 -29.33 -11.77
N THR A 221 8.68 -28.45 -12.04
CA THR A 221 7.98 -27.68 -11.01
C THR A 221 6.58 -28.22 -10.76
N ILE A 222 6.01 -27.83 -9.62
CA ILE A 222 4.64 -28.14 -9.21
C ILE A 222 3.96 -26.88 -8.70
N LYS A 223 2.63 -26.85 -8.77
CA LYS A 223 1.84 -25.79 -8.15
C LYS A 223 2.00 -25.77 -6.62
N PRO A 224 1.88 -24.60 -5.98
CA PRO A 224 1.80 -24.50 -4.52
C PRO A 224 0.68 -25.36 -3.92
N PRO A 225 0.82 -25.82 -2.66
CA PRO A 225 -0.14 -26.73 -2.02
C PRO A 225 -1.60 -26.28 -2.07
N TYR A 226 -1.87 -24.99 -1.87
CA TYR A 226 -3.24 -24.45 -1.82
C TYR A 226 -3.75 -23.93 -3.16
N TRP A 227 -3.00 -24.14 -4.24
CA TRP A 227 -3.44 -23.77 -5.58
C TRP A 227 -4.26 -24.89 -6.20
N THR A 228 -5.32 -24.53 -6.92
CA THR A 228 -6.11 -25.48 -7.72
C THR A 228 -5.48 -25.72 -9.09
N LYS A 229 -4.95 -24.65 -9.71
CA LYS A 229 -4.32 -24.64 -11.03
C LYS A 229 -2.82 -24.38 -10.95
N ASN A 230 -2.09 -24.74 -12.00
CA ASN A 230 -0.68 -24.34 -12.14
C ASN A 230 -0.55 -22.87 -12.53
N VAL A 231 0.64 -22.30 -12.38
CA VAL A 231 0.89 -20.88 -12.69
C VAL A 231 0.71 -20.52 -14.16
N TRP A 232 0.93 -21.48 -15.07
CA TRP A 232 0.67 -21.33 -16.51
C TRP A 232 -0.78 -21.62 -16.92
N GLU A 233 -1.68 -21.88 -15.97
CA GLU A 233 -3.12 -22.13 -16.18
C GLU A 233 -3.98 -21.01 -15.57
N LEU A 234 -3.37 -19.90 -15.14
CA LEU A 234 -4.07 -18.81 -14.45
C LEU A 234 -4.95 -17.99 -15.40
N SER A 235 -4.59 -17.91 -16.68
CA SER A 235 -5.31 -17.14 -17.69
C SER A 235 -5.13 -17.73 -19.08
N ASP A 236 -6.18 -17.69 -19.89
CA ASP A 236 -6.13 -18.10 -21.30
C ASP A 236 -5.39 -17.07 -22.18
N ASP A 237 -5.33 -15.80 -21.75
CA ASP A 237 -4.54 -14.76 -22.42
C ASP A 237 -3.03 -14.95 -22.16
N PRO A 238 -2.21 -15.26 -23.18
CA PRO A 238 -0.77 -15.45 -23.02
C PRO A 238 -0.04 -14.20 -22.49
N SER A 239 -0.59 -13.01 -22.71
CA SER A 239 0.00 -11.74 -22.25
C SER A 239 -0.18 -11.48 -20.75
N ASN A 240 -1.06 -12.25 -20.10
CA ASN A 240 -1.46 -12.14 -18.70
C ASN A 240 -1.43 -13.50 -17.98
N ASN A 241 -0.49 -14.36 -18.34
CA ASN A 241 -0.34 -15.72 -17.79
C ASN A 241 1.07 -15.98 -17.25
N GLY A 242 1.22 -17.03 -16.43
CA GLY A 242 2.47 -17.32 -15.72
C GLY A 242 2.75 -16.31 -14.61
N TYR A 243 4.03 -16.03 -14.34
CA TYR A 243 4.45 -14.99 -13.40
C TYR A 243 4.05 -13.58 -13.84
N LYS A 244 3.73 -13.38 -15.12
CA LYS A 244 3.21 -12.11 -15.65
C LYS A 244 1.72 -11.89 -15.39
N ASN A 245 1.02 -12.86 -14.81
CA ASN A 245 -0.39 -12.70 -14.45
C ASN A 245 -0.56 -11.56 -13.43
N GLU A 246 -1.39 -10.58 -13.76
CA GLU A 246 -1.50 -9.36 -12.96
C GLU A 246 -2.23 -9.59 -11.62
N ASP A 247 -3.16 -10.55 -11.53
CA ASP A 247 -3.80 -10.92 -10.26
C ASP A 247 -2.74 -11.49 -9.28
N LEU A 248 -1.81 -12.33 -9.78
CA LEU A 248 -0.66 -12.81 -9.02
C LEU A 248 0.26 -11.65 -8.59
N ILE A 249 0.63 -10.75 -9.51
CA ILE A 249 1.51 -9.62 -9.21
C ILE A 249 0.91 -8.72 -8.12
N VAL A 250 -0.38 -8.40 -8.22
CA VAL A 250 -1.11 -7.62 -7.22
C VAL A 250 -1.09 -8.32 -5.85
N TRP A 251 -1.26 -9.64 -5.82
CA TRP A 251 -1.18 -10.41 -4.58
C TRP A 251 0.22 -10.39 -3.96
N MET A 252 1.26 -10.65 -4.76
CA MET A 252 2.65 -10.75 -4.33
C MET A 252 3.21 -9.46 -3.70
N ARG A 253 2.59 -8.31 -4.00
CA ARG A 253 2.87 -7.06 -3.30
C ARG A 253 2.27 -7.07 -1.89
N SER A 254 3.08 -7.40 -0.89
CA SER A 254 2.64 -7.47 0.51
C SER A 254 2.08 -6.13 1.02
N ALA A 255 0.94 -6.17 1.71
CA ALA A 255 0.34 -5.03 2.37
C ALA A 255 1.06 -4.71 3.69
N ALA A 256 1.07 -3.42 4.07
CA ALA A 256 1.73 -2.93 5.29
C ALA A 256 0.92 -3.19 6.58
N PHE A 257 -0.40 -3.40 6.46
CA PHE A 257 -1.34 -3.54 7.57
C PHE A 257 -2.16 -4.82 7.42
N PRO A 258 -2.71 -5.38 8.53
CA PRO A 258 -3.52 -6.61 8.49
C PRO A 258 -4.89 -6.43 7.81
N THR A 259 -5.35 -5.18 7.74
CA THR A 259 -6.53 -4.78 6.99
C THR A 259 -6.07 -4.06 5.74
N PHE A 260 -6.35 -4.64 4.57
CA PHE A 260 -5.92 -4.09 3.30
C PHE A 260 -6.95 -4.37 2.21
N ARG A 261 -6.79 -3.66 1.10
CA ARG A 261 -7.51 -3.90 -0.15
C ARG A 261 -6.52 -4.10 -1.28
N LYS A 262 -6.89 -4.91 -2.27
CA LYS A 262 -6.11 -5.18 -3.47
C LYS A 262 -7.01 -5.05 -4.69
N LEU A 263 -6.46 -4.49 -5.76
CA LEU A 263 -7.22 -4.24 -6.99
C LEU A 263 -7.53 -5.58 -7.65
N TYR A 264 -8.81 -5.85 -7.86
CA TYR A 264 -9.28 -7.07 -8.51
C TYR A 264 -9.50 -6.84 -10.01
N GLY A 265 -9.95 -5.65 -10.40
CA GLY A 265 -10.26 -5.33 -11.79
C GLY A 265 -10.81 -3.92 -11.95
N LYS A 266 -10.92 -3.48 -13.20
CA LYS A 266 -11.56 -2.22 -13.57
C LYS A 266 -12.90 -2.53 -14.23
N ILE A 267 -13.96 -1.80 -13.92
CA ILE A 267 -15.20 -1.91 -14.68
C ILE A 267 -14.91 -1.52 -16.13
N ASP A 268 -15.43 -2.26 -17.10
CA ASP A 268 -15.31 -1.88 -18.51
C ASP A 268 -16.34 -0.79 -18.87
N HIS A 269 -15.85 0.45 -19.04
CA HIS A 269 -16.70 1.59 -19.39
C HIS A 269 -17.01 1.66 -20.90
N SER A 270 -16.54 0.71 -21.72
CA SER A 270 -16.98 0.58 -23.11
C SER A 270 -18.40 -0.01 -23.23
N MET A 271 -18.89 -0.66 -22.16
CA MET A 271 -20.23 -1.26 -22.13
C MET A 271 -21.35 -0.21 -22.22
N ILE A 272 -22.45 -0.59 -22.87
CA ILE A 272 -23.63 0.26 -23.03
C ILE A 272 -24.22 0.59 -21.66
N GLY A 273 -24.37 1.88 -21.36
CA GLY A 273 -24.86 2.37 -20.07
C GLY A 273 -23.77 2.65 -19.03
N PHE A 274 -22.52 2.23 -19.27
CA PHE A 274 -21.39 2.47 -18.36
C PHE A 274 -20.41 3.55 -18.86
N LYS A 275 -20.62 4.10 -20.06
CA LYS A 275 -19.74 5.10 -20.69
C LYS A 275 -19.50 6.36 -19.85
N PHE A 276 -20.50 6.78 -19.07
CA PHE A 276 -20.44 8.00 -18.25
C PHE A 276 -20.24 7.70 -16.76
N GLY A 277 -19.99 6.44 -16.38
CA GLY A 277 -19.94 6.06 -14.97
C GLY A 277 -20.57 4.71 -14.66
N PHE A 278 -20.66 4.41 -13.36
CA PHE A 278 -21.45 3.27 -12.88
C PHE A 278 -22.86 3.76 -12.50
N PRO A 279 -23.92 3.35 -13.20
CA PRO A 279 -25.24 3.89 -12.99
C PRO A 279 -25.83 3.48 -11.63
N LYS A 280 -26.81 4.28 -11.17
CA LYS A 280 -27.64 3.89 -10.03
C LYS A 280 -28.49 2.69 -10.43
N GLY A 281 -28.64 1.72 -9.53
CA GLY A 281 -29.34 0.49 -9.86
C GLY A 281 -29.18 -0.59 -8.79
N ARG A 282 -29.91 -1.68 -9.00
CA ARG A 282 -29.77 -2.90 -8.19
C ARG A 282 -28.79 -3.81 -8.90
N TYR A 283 -27.83 -4.32 -8.15
CA TYR A 283 -26.79 -5.20 -8.64
C TYR A 283 -26.68 -6.38 -7.68
N TYR A 284 -26.09 -7.47 -8.15
CA TYR A 284 -25.72 -8.56 -7.28
C TYR A 284 -24.29 -9.00 -7.55
N LEU A 285 -23.63 -9.42 -6.48
CA LEU A 285 -22.32 -10.03 -6.53
C LEU A 285 -22.51 -11.54 -6.42
N GLU A 286 -22.08 -12.26 -7.45
CA GLU A 286 -21.91 -13.70 -7.38
C GLU A 286 -20.45 -14.01 -6.99
N VAL A 287 -20.30 -14.81 -5.93
CA VAL A 287 -19.00 -15.20 -5.39
C VAL A 287 -18.85 -16.70 -5.47
N GLN A 288 -17.81 -17.16 -6.17
CA GLN A 288 -17.30 -18.53 -5.98
C GLN A 288 -16.38 -18.51 -4.76
N TYR A 289 -16.89 -18.98 -3.63
CA TYR A 289 -16.26 -18.90 -2.33
C TYR A 289 -15.28 -20.07 -2.14
N ARG A 290 -13.99 -19.76 -2.13
CA ARG A 290 -12.88 -20.71 -2.00
C ARG A 290 -11.85 -20.32 -0.94
N TYR A 291 -11.74 -19.04 -0.59
CA TYR A 291 -10.74 -18.53 0.33
C TYR A 291 -11.25 -18.55 1.78
N PRO A 292 -10.73 -19.44 2.64
CA PRO A 292 -11.20 -19.55 4.02
C PRO A 292 -10.58 -18.46 4.90
N VAL A 293 -11.41 -17.75 5.67
CA VAL A 293 -10.96 -16.73 6.64
C VAL A 293 -11.41 -17.02 8.08
N ASP A 294 -12.34 -17.96 8.27
CA ASP A 294 -12.93 -18.35 9.56
C ASP A 294 -11.86 -18.78 10.58
N SER A 295 -10.85 -19.53 10.13
CA SER A 295 -9.81 -20.11 11.00
C SER A 295 -8.95 -19.08 11.72
N PHE A 296 -8.87 -17.85 11.22
CA PHE A 296 -8.14 -16.75 11.84
C PHE A 296 -9.04 -15.54 12.13
N GLY A 297 -10.37 -15.71 12.11
CA GLY A 297 -11.32 -14.63 12.37
C GLY A 297 -11.20 -13.46 11.40
N GLY A 298 -10.80 -13.73 10.15
CA GLY A 298 -10.71 -12.72 9.09
C GLY A 298 -12.07 -12.39 8.49
N ARG A 299 -12.14 -11.25 7.78
CA ARG A 299 -13.31 -10.87 6.99
C ARG A 299 -12.93 -10.57 5.55
N LYS A 300 -13.87 -10.79 4.65
CA LYS A 300 -13.77 -10.57 3.22
C LYS A 300 -14.82 -9.57 2.78
N ARG A 301 -14.37 -8.57 2.02
CA ARG A 301 -15.25 -7.55 1.47
C ARG A 301 -14.93 -7.27 0.02
N MET A 302 -15.96 -6.94 -0.73
CA MET A 302 -15.88 -6.38 -2.07
C MET A 302 -16.02 -4.87 -1.96
N ILE A 303 -15.18 -4.11 -2.65
CA ILE A 303 -15.15 -2.65 -2.58
C ILE A 303 -15.19 -2.10 -3.99
N LEU A 304 -16.21 -1.29 -4.29
CA LEU A 304 -16.28 -0.47 -5.49
C LEU A 304 -15.87 0.94 -5.14
N SER A 305 -14.88 1.50 -5.83
CA SER A 305 -14.41 2.87 -5.57
C SER A 305 -14.06 3.60 -6.86
N THR A 306 -14.34 4.89 -6.91
CA THR A 306 -13.67 5.80 -7.84
C THR A 306 -12.29 6.22 -7.29
N THR A 307 -11.53 6.95 -8.09
CA THR A 307 -10.30 7.60 -7.67
C THR A 307 -10.38 9.12 -7.81
N SER A 308 -9.64 9.80 -6.95
CA SER A 308 -9.34 11.23 -7.01
C SER A 308 -7.86 11.42 -7.39
N PHE A 309 -7.45 12.68 -7.53
CA PHE A 309 -6.05 13.03 -7.71
C PHE A 309 -5.13 12.46 -6.60
N LEU A 310 -5.63 12.34 -5.37
CA LEU A 310 -4.90 11.82 -4.21
C LEU A 310 -5.03 10.30 -4.05
N GLY A 311 -5.70 9.62 -5.00
CA GLY A 311 -6.04 8.21 -4.92
C GLY A 311 -7.43 7.96 -4.33
N GLY A 312 -7.55 6.98 -3.44
CA GLY A 312 -8.82 6.56 -2.84
C GLY A 312 -9.33 7.51 -1.75
N LYS A 313 -10.47 7.15 -1.15
CA LYS A 313 -11.09 7.91 -0.05
C LYS A 313 -10.22 7.83 1.20
N ASN A 314 -9.66 8.96 1.62
CA ASN A 314 -8.88 9.07 2.85
C ASN A 314 -8.94 10.49 3.42
N ASN A 315 -9.75 10.67 4.47
CA ASN A 315 -9.97 11.97 5.10
C ASN A 315 -8.83 12.37 6.05
N PHE A 316 -7.94 11.43 6.44
CA PHE A 316 -6.92 11.67 7.46
C PHE A 316 -6.01 12.84 7.10
N LEU A 317 -5.51 12.89 5.87
CA LEU A 317 -4.56 13.93 5.45
C LEU A 317 -5.22 15.31 5.53
N GLY A 318 -6.43 15.48 5.00
CA GLY A 318 -7.17 16.74 5.08
C GLY A 318 -7.43 17.18 6.52
N ILE A 319 -7.90 16.26 7.37
CA ILE A 319 -8.14 16.53 8.80
C ILE A 319 -6.84 16.92 9.50
N ALA A 320 -5.73 16.19 9.28
CA ALA A 320 -4.45 16.47 9.92
C ALA A 320 -3.92 17.87 9.57
N TYR A 321 -3.99 18.28 8.30
CA TYR A 321 -3.58 19.63 7.88
C TYR A 321 -4.45 20.72 8.52
N ILE A 322 -5.77 20.53 8.58
CA ILE A 322 -6.68 21.49 9.25
C ILE A 322 -6.36 21.56 10.75
N THR A 323 -6.22 20.41 11.42
CA THR A 323 -5.95 20.36 12.86
C THR A 323 -4.62 21.02 13.21
N VAL A 324 -3.54 20.68 12.51
CA VAL A 324 -2.22 21.30 12.72
C VAL A 324 -2.27 22.79 12.39
N GLY A 325 -2.94 23.18 11.30
CA GLY A 325 -3.11 24.59 10.94
C GLY A 325 -3.86 25.39 12.01
N CYS A 326 -4.96 24.87 12.54
CA CYS A 326 -5.73 25.50 13.61
C CYS A 326 -4.92 25.60 14.93
N ILE A 327 -4.17 24.55 15.28
CA ILE A 327 -3.28 24.57 16.46
C ILE A 327 -2.19 25.64 16.28
N CYS A 328 -1.59 25.75 15.10
CA CYS A 328 -0.59 26.78 14.81
C CYS A 328 -1.17 28.20 14.94
N LEU A 329 -2.38 28.45 14.44
CA LEU A 329 -3.04 29.75 14.58
C LEU A 329 -3.36 30.06 16.05
N LEU A 330 -3.88 29.09 16.79
CA LEU A 330 -4.21 29.24 18.21
C LEU A 330 -2.95 29.53 19.04
N LEU A 331 -1.87 28.77 18.84
CA LEU A 331 -0.59 29.01 19.51
C LEU A 331 0.01 30.37 19.09
N GLY A 332 -0.11 30.74 17.81
CA GLY A 332 0.30 32.06 17.32
C GLY A 332 -0.43 33.20 18.05
N ILE A 333 -1.74 33.09 18.26
CA ILE A 333 -2.53 34.07 19.01
C ILE A 333 -2.11 34.10 20.49
N ILE A 334 -1.95 32.95 21.13
CA ILE A 334 -1.52 32.87 22.54
C ILE A 334 -0.14 33.50 22.73
N PHE A 335 0.84 33.13 21.90
CA PHE A 335 2.18 33.69 21.98
C PHE A 335 2.21 35.17 21.63
N LEU A 336 1.36 35.65 20.73
CA LEU A 336 1.21 37.07 20.45
C LEU A 336 0.70 37.82 21.69
N ILE A 337 -0.32 37.29 22.38
CA ILE A 337 -0.83 37.89 23.63
C ILE A 337 0.25 37.92 24.71
N ILE A 338 0.98 36.82 24.90
CA ILE A 338 2.08 36.73 25.87
C ILE A 338 3.18 37.71 25.51
N HIS A 339 3.57 37.81 24.24
CA HIS A 339 4.60 38.74 23.78
C HIS A 339 4.17 40.20 23.98
N ILE A 340 2.90 40.55 23.73
CA ILE A 340 2.38 41.89 24.01
C ILE A 340 2.38 42.20 25.51
N LYS A 341 2.05 41.22 26.38
CA LYS A 341 1.96 41.43 27.83
C LYS A 341 3.31 41.39 28.57
N PHE A 342 4.20 40.50 28.16
CA PHE A 342 5.43 40.16 28.89
C PHE A 342 6.70 40.31 28.04
N GLY A 343 6.57 40.71 26.77
CA GLY A 343 7.70 40.92 25.88
C GLY A 343 8.57 42.07 26.37
N LYS A 344 9.80 41.74 26.78
CA LYS A 344 10.87 42.72 26.96
C LYS A 344 11.48 43.02 25.58
N ARG A 345 11.94 44.25 25.35
CA ARG A 345 12.63 44.57 24.08
C ARG A 345 13.92 43.76 24.03
N ALA A 346 14.31 43.29 22.85
CA ALA A 346 15.59 42.58 22.65
C ALA A 346 16.80 43.42 23.15
N VAL A 347 16.68 44.75 23.13
CA VAL A 347 17.66 45.70 23.67
C VAL A 347 17.83 45.57 25.19
N ASP A 348 16.78 45.24 25.93
CA ASP A 348 16.84 45.07 27.39
C ASP A 348 17.58 43.78 27.79
N GLN A 349 17.54 42.74 26.94
CA GLN A 349 18.28 41.49 27.14
C GLN A 349 19.78 41.63 26.77
N LEU A 350 20.12 42.56 25.89
CA LEU A 350 21.51 42.85 25.51
C LEU A 350 22.25 43.73 26.54
N ASN A 351 21.51 44.40 27.43
CA ASN A 351 22.05 45.27 28.48
C ASN A 351 22.29 44.56 29.83
N ILE A 352 22.30 43.22 29.84
CA ILE A 352 22.63 42.44 31.05
C ILE A 352 24.14 42.57 31.31
N ASN A 353 24.49 43.34 32.33
CA ASN A 353 25.84 43.44 32.87
C ASN A 353 25.94 42.74 34.24
N GLN A 354 27.14 42.69 34.81
CA GLN A 354 27.41 42.04 36.11
C GLN A 354 26.61 42.65 37.29
N ASN A 355 26.01 43.83 37.09
CA ASN A 355 25.24 44.56 38.11
C ASN A 355 23.73 44.48 37.87
N THR A 356 23.27 43.72 36.87
CA THR A 356 21.82 43.55 36.62
C THR A 356 21.25 42.70 37.76
N PRO A 357 20.35 43.24 38.60
CA PRO A 357 19.82 42.48 39.72
C PRO A 357 19.00 41.30 39.20
N TYR A 358 19.22 40.12 39.78
CA TYR A 358 18.31 38.99 39.59
C TYR A 358 16.95 39.40 40.17
N SER A 359 15.97 39.60 39.30
CA SER A 359 14.58 39.74 39.73
C SER A 359 14.06 38.35 40.07
N ASP A 360 13.81 38.11 41.37
CA ASP A 360 13.19 36.91 41.94
C ASP A 360 11.80 36.61 41.36
#